data_AF-A0A925U8F3-F1
#
_entry.id   AF-A0A925U8F3-F1
#
_cell.length_a   1.000
_cell.length_b   1.000
_cell.length_c   1.000
_cell.angle_alpha   90.00
_cell.angle_beta   90.00
_cell.angle_gamma   90.00
#
_symmetry.space_group_name_H-M   'P 1'
#
loop_
_entity.id
_entity.type
_entity.pdbx_description
1 polymer ?
#
loop_
_entity_poly.entity_id
_entity_poly.type
_entity_poly.pdbx_seq_one_letter_code
_entity_poly.pdbx_strand_id
1 'polypeptide(L)'
;MLLKYLSEEEPNILISALFLISIPHWGKNGWDVEDFEMRKSFGTEQNHINKVYLYHSENDTIVPFEHLNFYKSALPHATIRILKRN
;
A
#
# COMPACT_ATOMS: atom_id res chain seq x y z
N MET A 1 5.84 9.75 0.53
CA MET A 1 5.54 8.53 -0.25
C MET A 1 4.26 8.74 -1.07
N LEU A 2 4.19 8.29 -2.34
CA LEU A 2 3.03 8.53 -3.22
C LEU A 2 1.69 8.07 -2.62
N LEU A 3 1.64 6.86 -2.05
CA LEU A 3 0.41 6.33 -1.45
C LEU A 3 -0.11 7.19 -0.29
N LYS A 4 0.79 7.76 0.51
CA LYS A 4 0.45 8.72 1.57
C LYS A 4 -0.14 9.99 0.96
N TYR A 5 0.53 10.59 -0.02
CA TYR A 5 0.04 11.78 -0.73
C TYR A 5 -1.38 11.56 -1.31
N LEU A 6 -1.60 10.46 -2.03
CA LEU A 6 -2.91 10.14 -2.60
C LEU A 6 -4.00 9.91 -1.55
N SER A 7 -3.62 9.46 -0.34
CA SER A 7 -4.54 9.27 0.78
C SER A 7 -4.83 10.55 1.58
N GLU A 8 -3.96 11.55 1.53
CA GLU A 8 -4.05 12.73 2.39
C GLU A 8 -4.52 13.98 1.65
N GLU A 9 -4.11 14.10 0.38
CA GLU A 9 -4.34 15.29 -0.44
C GLU A 9 -5.49 15.11 -1.44
N GLU A 10 -5.96 13.88 -1.65
CA GLU A 10 -7.08 13.54 -2.55
C GLU A 10 -7.12 14.37 -3.84
N PRO A 11 -6.04 14.33 -4.65
CA PRO A 11 -5.92 15.22 -5.79
C PRO A 11 -7.05 14.99 -6.79
N ASN A 12 -7.54 16.05 -7.42
CA ASN A 12 -8.59 16.00 -8.44
C ASN A 12 -8.05 15.45 -9.78
N ILE A 13 -7.61 14.20 -9.76
CA ILE A 13 -7.11 13.44 -10.89
C ILE A 13 -7.73 12.04 -10.87
N LEU A 14 -8.07 11.51 -12.05
CA LEU A 14 -8.53 10.13 -12.16
C LEU A 14 -7.35 9.21 -12.45
N ILE A 15 -7.06 8.31 -11.51
CA ILE A 15 -5.98 7.34 -11.62
C ILE A 15 -6.55 6.04 -12.19
N SER A 16 -6.18 5.74 -13.43
CA SER A 16 -6.65 4.52 -14.12
C SER A 16 -6.18 3.24 -13.42
N ALA A 17 -4.96 3.23 -12.89
CA ALA A 17 -4.43 2.13 -12.11
C ALA A 17 -3.27 2.60 -11.22
N LEU A 18 -3.17 2.03 -10.02
CA LEU A 18 -2.07 2.21 -9.08
C LEU A 18 -1.37 0.86 -8.85
N PHE A 19 -0.06 0.84 -9.03
CA PHE A 19 0.79 -0.33 -8.83
C PHE A 19 1.70 -0.06 -7.65
N LEU A 20 1.59 -0.88 -6.61
CA LEU A 20 2.34 -0.72 -5.38
C LEU A 20 3.16 -1.98 -5.12
N ILE A 21 4.44 -1.79 -4.82
CA ILE A 21 5.43 -2.87 -4.75
C ILE A 21 6.12 -2.82 -3.40
N SER A 22 6.10 -3.93 -2.65
CA SER A 22 6.76 -4.09 -1.35
C SER A 22 6.52 -2.91 -0.42
N ILE A 23 5.26 -2.51 -0.23
CA ILE A 23 4.94 -1.32 0.56
C ILE A 23 5.19 -1.60 2.04
N PRO A 24 5.98 -0.78 2.74
CA PRO A 24 6.09 -0.89 4.17
C PRO A 24 4.85 -0.36 4.88
N HIS A 25 4.33 -1.13 5.83
CA HIS A 25 3.35 -0.63 6.79
C HIS A 25 4.09 0.20 7.86
N TRP A 26 4.17 1.51 7.62
CA TRP A 26 4.81 2.47 8.51
C TRP A 26 4.07 2.61 9.86
N GLY A 27 4.81 2.91 10.93
CA GLY A 27 4.30 3.12 12.29
C GLY A 27 4.10 1.85 13.11
N LYS A 28 4.66 0.70 12.67
CA LYS A 28 4.65 -0.57 13.41
C LYS A 28 5.94 -1.37 13.22
N ASN A 29 6.25 -2.22 14.19
CA ASN A 29 7.29 -3.26 14.10
C ASN A 29 8.68 -2.74 13.66
N GLY A 30 9.10 -1.56 14.12
CA GLY A 30 10.39 -0.97 13.76
C GLY A 30 10.39 -0.16 12.46
N TRP A 31 9.21 0.10 11.89
CA TRP A 31 9.01 0.99 10.73
C TRP A 31 8.44 2.34 11.15
N ASP A 32 8.89 2.85 12.30
CA ASP A 32 8.38 4.07 12.92
C ASP A 32 9.10 5.28 12.30
N VAL A 33 8.55 5.77 11.21
CA VAL A 33 9.00 7.01 10.54
C VAL A 33 7.78 7.92 10.43
N GLU A 34 7.67 8.90 11.34
CA GLU A 34 6.49 9.75 11.50
C GLU A 34 6.01 10.37 10.18
N ASP A 35 6.95 10.84 9.36
CA ASP A 35 6.67 11.44 8.04
C ASP A 35 6.00 10.48 7.04
N PHE A 36 6.06 9.17 7.28
CA PHE A 36 5.47 8.14 6.42
C PHE A 36 4.28 7.41 7.02
N GLU A 37 3.94 7.67 8.29
CA GLU A 37 2.72 7.12 8.89
C GLU A 37 1.49 7.57 8.10
N MET A 38 0.60 6.62 7.83
CA MET A 38 -0.65 6.88 7.12
C MET A 38 -1.76 7.27 8.11
N ARG A 39 -2.72 8.08 7.64
CA ARG A 39 -3.90 8.41 8.45
C ARG A 39 -4.68 7.14 8.83
N LYS A 40 -5.35 7.18 9.99
CA LYS A 40 -6.14 6.06 10.53
C LYS A 40 -7.29 5.61 9.62
N SER A 41 -7.78 6.47 8.72
CA SER A 41 -8.82 6.20 7.73
C SER A 41 -8.29 5.69 6.37
N PHE A 42 -7.01 5.34 6.26
CA PHE A 42 -6.45 4.79 5.02
C PHE A 42 -7.27 3.57 4.54
N GLY A 43 -7.75 3.60 3.29
CA GLY A 43 -8.55 2.52 2.71
C GLY A 43 -10.03 2.86 2.48
N THR A 44 -10.55 3.95 3.08
CA THR A 44 -11.99 4.27 2.99
C THR A 44 -12.35 5.24 1.86
N GLU A 45 -11.38 5.91 1.22
CA GLU A 45 -11.62 7.09 0.37
C GLU A 45 -10.88 7.06 -1.00
N GLN A 46 -10.72 5.89 -1.63
CA GLN A 46 -10.07 5.81 -2.97
C GLN A 46 -11.04 5.91 -4.16
N ASN A 47 -12.02 6.81 -4.11
CA ASN A 47 -12.98 6.99 -5.22
C ASN A 47 -12.32 7.44 -6.54
N HIS A 48 -11.09 7.97 -6.47
CA HIS A 48 -10.34 8.47 -7.62
C HIS A 48 -9.40 7.44 -8.26
N ILE A 49 -9.34 6.20 -7.74
CA ILE A 49 -8.44 5.13 -8.22
C ILE A 49 -9.25 3.93 -8.70
N ASN A 50 -9.23 3.66 -10.00
CA ASN A 50 -10.07 2.61 -10.59
C ASN A 50 -9.55 1.19 -10.31
N LYS A 51 -8.23 1.00 -10.27
CA LYS A 51 -7.60 -0.31 -10.11
C LYS A 51 -6.39 -0.20 -9.20
N VAL A 52 -6.24 -1.13 -8.27
CA VAL A 52 -5.06 -1.22 -7.41
C VAL A 52 -4.44 -2.59 -7.54
N TYR A 53 -3.12 -2.64 -7.67
CA TYR A 53 -2.33 -3.86 -7.69
C TYR A 53 -1.28 -3.81 -6.58
N LEU A 54 -1.23 -4.87 -5.78
CA LEU A 54 -0.23 -5.05 -4.72
C LEU A 54 0.73 -6.17 -5.12
N TYR A 55 2.02 -5.85 -5.18
CA TYR A 55 3.10 -6.79 -5.44
C TYR A 55 3.96 -6.94 -4.20
N HIS A 56 4.30 -8.18 -3.84
CA HIS A 56 5.25 -8.45 -2.77
C HIS A 56 5.99 -9.75 -3.05
N SER A 57 7.29 -9.77 -2.81
CA SER A 57 8.08 -11.00 -2.88
C SER A 57 7.99 -11.79 -1.58
N GLU A 58 7.73 -13.11 -1.64
CA GLU A 58 7.82 -13.97 -0.43
C GLU A 58 9.24 -13.98 0.16
N ASN A 59 10.23 -13.56 -0.61
CA ASN A 59 11.64 -13.52 -0.20
C ASN A 59 12.14 -12.08 0.01
N ASP A 60 11.26 -11.10 0.18
CA ASP A 60 11.68 -9.74 0.52
C ASP A 60 12.30 -9.72 1.92
N THR A 61 13.61 -9.49 2.00
CA THR A 61 14.35 -9.43 3.26
C THR A 61 14.37 -8.04 3.87
N ILE A 62 13.87 -7.03 3.14
CA ILE A 62 13.82 -5.65 3.59
C ILE A 62 12.44 -5.38 4.15
N VAL A 63 11.38 -5.56 3.36
CA VAL A 63 10.00 -5.31 3.79
C VAL A 63 9.32 -6.64 4.13
N PRO A 64 9.02 -6.89 5.42
CA PRO A 64 8.40 -8.15 5.84
C PRO A 64 7.11 -8.44 5.07
N PHE A 65 6.93 -9.70 4.66
CA PHE A 65 5.78 -10.13 3.88
C PHE A 65 4.44 -9.90 4.61
N GLU A 66 4.47 -9.88 5.95
CA GLU A 66 3.33 -9.59 6.81
C GLU A 66 2.75 -8.20 6.58
N HIS A 67 3.54 -7.25 6.06
CA HIS A 67 3.07 -5.91 5.73
C HIS A 67 2.01 -5.95 4.62
N LEU A 68 2.09 -6.92 3.70
CA LEU A 68 1.06 -7.13 2.68
C LEU A 68 -0.32 -7.43 3.31
N ASN A 69 -0.37 -8.07 4.48
CA ASN A 69 -1.65 -8.41 5.13
C ASN A 69 -2.41 -7.17 5.61
N PHE A 70 -1.68 -6.13 6.05
CA PHE A 70 -2.28 -4.85 6.37
C PHE A 70 -2.96 -4.24 5.13
N TYR A 71 -2.24 -4.16 4.01
CA TYR A 71 -2.76 -3.57 2.79
C TYR A 71 -3.87 -4.39 2.13
N LYS A 72 -3.84 -5.72 2.22
CA LYS A 72 -4.98 -6.57 1.81
C LYS A 72 -6.25 -6.23 2.57
N SER A 73 -6.14 -5.92 3.86
CA SER A 73 -7.28 -5.59 4.70
C SER A 73 -7.77 -4.16 4.44
N ALA A 74 -6.85 -3.22 4.25
CA ALA A 74 -7.18 -1.82 3.99
C ALA A 74 -7.68 -1.57 2.55
N LEU A 75 -7.26 -2.39 1.59
CA LEU A 75 -7.60 -2.27 0.17
C LEU A 75 -8.20 -3.59 -0.34
N PRO A 76 -9.40 -3.97 0.12
CA PRO A 76 -9.99 -5.28 -0.17
C PRO A 76 -10.26 -5.51 -1.68
N HIS A 77 -10.32 -4.44 -2.48
CA HIS A 77 -10.52 -4.50 -3.93
C HIS A 77 -9.20 -4.62 -4.72
N ALA A 78 -8.04 -4.57 -4.06
CA ALA A 78 -6.75 -4.64 -4.74
C ALA A 78 -6.46 -6.05 -5.28
N THR A 79 -5.91 -6.12 -6.48
CA THR A 79 -5.39 -7.38 -7.05
C THR A 79 -4.02 -7.68 -6.47
N ILE A 80 -3.88 -8.84 -5.82
CA ILE A 80 -2.63 -9.26 -5.19
C ILE A 80 -1.79 -10.11 -6.14
N ARG A 81 -0.49 -9.81 -6.23
CA ARG A 81 0.48 -10.55 -7.04
C ARG A 81 1.72 -10.86 -6.20
N ILE A 82 1.76 -12.08 -5.70
CA ILE A 82 2.89 -12.57 -4.91
C ILE A 82 3.98 -13.06 -5.87
N LEU A 83 5.20 -12.54 -5.71
CA LEU A 83 6.38 -12.98 -6.46
C LEU A 83 7.08 -14.09 -5.69
N LYS A 84 7.29 -15.22 -6.35
CA LYS A 84 8.01 -16.38 -5.81
C LYS A 84 9.30 -16.56 -6.59
N ARG A 85 10.35 -17.03 -5.93
CA ARG A 85 11.54 -17.51 -6.61
C ARG A 85 11.21 -18.83 -7.32
N ASN A 86 11.54 -18.92 -8.61
CA ASN A 86 11.46 -20.16 -9.39
C ASN A 86 12.62 -21.09 -9.05
#